data_AF-A0A537SBW3-F1
#
_entry.id   AF-A0A537SBW3-F1
#
_cell.length_a   1.000
_cell.length_b   1.000
_cell.length_c   1.000
_cell.angle_alpha   90.00
_cell.angle_beta   90.00
_cell.angle_gamma   90.00
#
_symmetry.space_group_name_H-M   'P 1'
#
loop_
_entity.id
_entity.type
_entity.pdbx_description
1 polymer ?
#
loop_
_entity_poly.entity_id
_entity_poly.type
_entity_poly.pdbx_seq_one_letter_code
_entity_poly.pdbx_strand_id
1 'polypeptide(L)'
;DDLLNGMGDTALGTVTAHLYSAAHPSAMNKEFVAAYKKAFGSRPGFMAVGGYDGIHLIYEALKRTGGKTDGVALIEAMKGMKWESPRGPISIDP
;
A
#
# COMPACT_ATOMS: atom_id res chain seq x y z
N ASP A 1 -11.94 0.27 3.40
CA ASP A 1 -11.81 -0.12 4.83
C ASP A 1 -12.04 1.02 5.79
N ASP A 2 -11.66 2.25 5.46
CA ASP A 2 -11.98 3.47 6.19
C ASP A 2 -13.49 3.64 6.43
N LEU A 3 -14.32 3.44 5.41
CA LEU A 3 -15.79 3.52 5.52
C LEU A 3 -16.41 2.41 6.39
N LEU A 4 -15.74 1.27 6.57
CA LEU A 4 -16.31 0.11 7.28
C LEU A 4 -16.64 0.42 8.74
N ASN A 5 -15.94 1.38 9.36
CA ASN A 5 -16.23 1.79 10.74
C ASN A 5 -17.61 2.46 10.89
N GLY A 6 -18.19 3.00 9.80
CA GLY A 6 -19.49 3.67 9.81
C GLY A 6 -20.64 2.81 9.29
N MET A 7 -20.37 1.56 8.89
CA MET A 7 -21.39 0.64 8.39
C MET A 7 -22.09 -0.07 9.56
N GLY A 8 -23.39 -0.34 9.41
CA GLY A 8 -24.17 -1.14 10.37
C GLY A 8 -24.13 -2.64 10.07
N ASP A 9 -24.89 -3.41 10.84
CA ASP A 9 -24.91 -4.89 10.79
C ASP A 9 -25.35 -5.46 9.43
N THR A 10 -26.01 -4.67 8.58
CA THR A 10 -26.39 -5.07 7.22
C THR A 10 -25.20 -5.39 6.32
N ALA A 11 -23.99 -4.94 6.66
CA ALA A 11 -22.77 -5.28 5.95
C ALA A 11 -22.23 -6.68 6.29
N LEU A 12 -22.69 -7.31 7.38
CA LEU A 12 -22.23 -8.64 7.80
C LEU A 12 -22.57 -9.70 6.75
N GLY A 13 -21.59 -10.55 6.43
CA GLY A 13 -21.73 -11.60 5.42
C GLY A 13 -21.44 -11.15 3.98
N THR A 14 -21.14 -9.86 3.75
CA THR A 14 -20.73 -9.37 2.43
C THR A 14 -19.42 -10.05 2.01
N VAL A 15 -19.39 -10.64 0.81
CA VAL A 15 -18.21 -11.28 0.23
C VAL A 15 -17.67 -10.39 -0.89
N THR A 16 -16.38 -10.04 -0.83
CA THR A 16 -15.70 -9.24 -1.84
C THR A 16 -14.35 -9.86 -2.20
N ALA A 17 -13.90 -9.61 -3.43
CA ALA A 17 -12.52 -9.85 -3.84
C ALA A 17 -11.80 -8.51 -3.97
N HIS A 18 -10.64 -8.35 -3.33
CA HIS A 18 -9.93 -7.08 -3.35
C HIS A 18 -8.43 -7.24 -3.11
N LEU A 19 -7.66 -6.21 -3.46
CA LEU A 19 -6.20 -6.19 -3.33
C LEU A 19 -5.70 -5.86 -1.92
N TYR A 20 -6.56 -5.42 -1.01
CA TYR A 20 -6.18 -5.02 0.34
C TYR A 20 -7.36 -5.12 1.29
N SER A 21 -7.05 -5.53 2.52
CA SER A 21 -7.88 -5.30 3.69
C SER A 21 -6.98 -4.85 4.84
N ALA A 22 -7.46 -3.89 5.63
CA ALA A 22 -6.81 -3.48 6.87
C ALA A 22 -6.74 -4.64 7.89
N ALA A 23 -7.48 -5.74 7.69
CA ALA A 23 -7.40 -6.95 8.50
C ALA A 23 -6.37 -7.98 7.99
N HIS A 24 -5.58 -7.68 6.96
CA HIS A 24 -4.51 -8.57 6.49
C HIS A 24 -3.55 -8.92 7.66
N PRO A 25 -3.25 -10.21 7.92
CA PRO A 25 -2.67 -10.61 9.21
C PRO A 25 -1.14 -10.43 9.32
N SER A 26 -0.47 -9.88 8.30
CA SER A 26 0.98 -9.69 8.29
C SER A 26 1.46 -8.68 9.36
N ALA A 27 2.71 -8.82 9.76
CA ALA A 27 3.34 -7.89 10.71
C ALA A 27 3.41 -6.46 10.15
N MET A 28 3.78 -6.33 8.86
CA MET A 28 3.86 -5.03 8.18
C MET A 28 2.50 -4.32 8.14
N ASN A 29 1.40 -5.05 7.88
CA ASN A 29 0.07 -4.44 7.90
C ASN A 29 -0.32 -3.96 9.29
N LYS A 30 -0.04 -4.75 10.34
CA LYS A 30 -0.33 -4.37 11.73
C LYS A 30 0.39 -3.08 12.10
N GLU A 31 1.66 -2.94 11.72
CA GLU A 31 2.44 -1.72 11.93
C GLU A 31 1.87 -0.54 11.14
N PHE A 32 1.60 -0.73 9.83
CA PHE A 32 1.02 0.30 8.97
C PHE A 32 -0.33 0.82 9.50
N VAL A 33 -1.25 -0.07 9.86
CA VAL A 33 -2.56 0.28 10.41
C VAL A 33 -2.41 1.02 11.74
N ALA A 34 -1.52 0.58 12.63
CA ALA A 34 -1.29 1.24 13.90
C ALA A 34 -0.71 2.65 13.72
N ALA A 35 0.31 2.79 12.87
CA ALA A 35 0.95 4.08 12.56
C ALA A 35 -0.03 5.05 11.90
N TYR A 36 -0.82 4.58 10.92
CA TYR A 36 -1.82 5.40 10.25
C TYR A 36 -2.91 5.88 11.21
N LYS A 37 -3.44 4.98 12.06
CA LYS A 37 -4.42 5.36 13.09
C LYS A 37 -3.85 6.38 14.07
N LYS A 38 -2.58 6.24 14.47
CA LYS A 38 -1.91 7.19 15.37
C LYS A 38 -1.74 8.57 14.72
N ALA A 39 -1.42 8.62 13.44
CA ALA A 39 -1.17 9.87 12.72
C ALA A 39 -2.47 10.60 12.31
N PHE A 40 -3.52 9.86 11.93
CA PHE A 40 -4.69 10.43 11.25
C PHE A 40 -6.02 10.18 11.97
N GLY A 41 -6.03 9.41 13.06
CA GLY A 41 -7.24 9.11 13.84
C GLY A 41 -8.26 8.20 13.14
N SER A 42 -7.95 7.67 11.94
CA SER A 42 -8.83 6.83 11.14
C SER A 42 -8.14 5.54 10.70
N ARG A 43 -8.94 4.54 10.27
CA ARG A 43 -8.41 3.28 9.70
C ARG A 43 -7.99 3.52 8.25
N PRO A 44 -6.83 3.05 7.79
CA PRO A 44 -6.46 3.19 6.39
C PRO A 44 -7.36 2.34 5.47
N GLY A 45 -7.76 2.92 4.35
CA GLY A 45 -8.41 2.23 3.24
C GLY A 45 -7.42 1.72 2.18
N PHE A 46 -7.95 1.06 1.15
CA PHE A 46 -7.14 0.56 0.01
C PHE A 46 -6.47 1.69 -0.79
N MET A 47 -7.06 2.90 -0.81
CA MET A 47 -6.43 4.08 -1.40
C MET A 47 -5.16 4.50 -0.64
N ALA A 48 -5.17 4.38 0.69
CA ALA A 48 -4.02 4.74 1.53
C ALA A 48 -2.81 3.83 1.26
N VAL A 49 -3.03 2.51 1.10
CA VAL A 49 -1.94 1.60 0.74
C VAL A 49 -1.44 1.85 -0.70
N GLY A 50 -2.31 2.32 -1.61
CA GLY A 50 -1.89 2.81 -2.93
C GLY A 50 -0.90 3.95 -2.87
N GLY A 51 -1.19 4.98 -2.06
CA GLY A 51 -0.26 6.09 -1.83
C GLY A 51 1.04 5.66 -1.15
N TYR A 52 0.95 4.75 -0.17
CA TYR A 52 2.11 4.21 0.55
C TYR A 52 3.07 3.48 -0.40
N ASP A 53 2.55 2.58 -1.24
CA ASP A 53 3.35 1.86 -2.22
C ASP A 53 3.88 2.78 -3.33
N GLY A 54 3.10 3.80 -3.74
CA GLY A 54 3.52 4.75 -4.77
C GLY A 54 4.75 5.55 -4.37
N ILE A 55 4.78 6.11 -3.14
CA ILE A 55 5.96 6.85 -2.68
C ILE A 55 7.15 5.92 -2.38
N HIS A 56 6.90 4.69 -1.91
CA HIS A 56 7.94 3.67 -1.74
C HIS A 56 8.63 3.35 -3.08
N LEU A 57 7.85 3.15 -4.15
CA LEU A 57 8.38 2.87 -5.48
C LEU A 57 9.26 4.02 -6.00
N ILE A 58 8.83 5.27 -5.83
CA ILE A 58 9.61 6.46 -6.22
C ILE A 58 10.92 6.53 -5.42
N TYR A 59 10.86 6.29 -4.12
CA TYR A 59 12.03 6.31 -3.24
C TYR A 59 13.05 5.24 -3.62
N GLU A 60 12.61 4.00 -3.81
CA GLU A 60 13.50 2.90 -4.21
C GLU A 60 14.01 3.06 -5.65
N ALA A 61 13.25 3.65 -6.56
CA ALA A 61 13.72 3.97 -7.91
C ALA A 61 14.87 4.97 -7.87
N LEU A 62 14.71 6.08 -7.13
CA LEU A 62 15.77 7.07 -6.95
C LEU A 62 17.03 6.47 -6.32
N LYS A 63 16.87 5.58 -5.33
CA LYS A 63 17.98 4.86 -4.71
C LYS A 63 18.70 3.97 -5.72
N ARG A 64 17.97 3.22 -6.55
CA ARG A 64 18.53 2.34 -7.60
C ARG A 64 19.25 3.10 -8.71
N THR A 65 18.74 4.27 -9.10
CA THR A 65 19.37 5.09 -10.14
C THR A 65 20.57 5.89 -9.64
N GLY A 66 20.88 5.83 -8.33
CA GLY A 66 21.92 6.66 -7.72
C GLY A 66 21.56 8.15 -7.71
N GLY A 67 20.26 8.47 -7.60
CA GLY A 67 19.75 9.84 -7.52
C GLY A 67 19.44 10.49 -8.87
N LYS A 68 19.48 9.75 -9.99
CA LYS A 68 19.01 10.29 -11.28
C LYS A 68 17.50 10.48 -11.24
N THR A 69 17.06 11.65 -11.68
CA THR A 69 15.66 12.09 -11.66
C THR A 69 15.03 12.14 -13.04
N ASP A 70 15.75 11.77 -14.09
CA ASP A 70 15.18 11.72 -15.44
C ASP A 70 14.15 10.59 -15.55
N GLY A 71 13.05 10.88 -16.27
CA GLY A 71 11.90 9.98 -16.31
C GLY A 71 12.22 8.60 -16.89
N VAL A 72 13.11 8.52 -17.89
CA VAL A 72 13.50 7.25 -18.50
C VAL A 72 14.27 6.38 -17.50
N ALA A 73 15.29 6.94 -16.82
CA ALA A 73 16.04 6.20 -15.81
C ALA A 73 15.15 5.70 -14.67
N LEU A 74 14.19 6.51 -14.22
CA LEU A 74 13.26 6.12 -13.17
C LEU A 74 12.33 4.99 -13.61
N ILE A 75 11.74 5.08 -14.80
CA ILE A 75 10.86 4.01 -15.34
C ILE A 75 11.64 2.71 -15.50
N GLU A 76 12.84 2.74 -16.08
CA GLU A 76 13.68 1.55 -16.23
C GLU A 76 14.08 0.95 -14.87
N ALA A 77 14.29 1.77 -13.85
CA ALA A 77 14.53 1.26 -12.50
C ALA A 77 13.28 0.65 -11.85
N MET A 78 12.08 1.13 -12.19
CA MET A 78 10.78 0.69 -11.66
C MET A 78 10.30 -0.65 -12.22
N LYS A 79 10.60 -0.93 -13.48
CA LYS A 79 10.24 -2.20 -14.13
C LYS A 79 10.78 -3.40 -13.37
N GLY A 80 9.91 -4.39 -13.13
CA GLY A 80 10.27 -5.61 -12.42
C GLY A 80 10.55 -5.44 -10.91
N MET A 81 10.36 -4.26 -10.32
CA MET A 81 10.50 -4.07 -8.88
C MET A 81 9.51 -4.95 -8.11
N LYS A 82 9.98 -5.56 -7.01
CA LYS A 82 9.17 -6.38 -6.11
C LYS A 82 9.49 -6.01 -4.67
N TRP A 83 8.46 -5.93 -3.83
CA TRP A 83 8.62 -5.66 -2.41
C TRP A 83 7.44 -6.21 -1.60
N GLU A 84 7.63 -6.30 -0.28
CA GLU A 84 6.56 -6.57 0.66
C GLU A 84 5.82 -5.26 0.95
N SER A 85 4.50 -5.24 0.79
CA SER A 85 3.61 -4.12 1.10
C SER A 85 2.72 -4.48 2.29
N PRO A 86 2.08 -3.51 2.98
CA PRO A 86 0.99 -3.82 3.91
C PRO A 86 -0.12 -4.70 3.30
N ARG A 87 -0.23 -4.73 1.97
CA ARG A 87 -1.17 -5.62 1.25
C ARG A 87 -0.62 -7.01 0.91
N GLY A 88 0.61 -7.33 1.30
CA GLY A 88 1.34 -8.53 0.91
C GLY A 88 2.37 -8.28 -0.20
N PRO A 89 2.99 -9.34 -0.74
CA PRO A 89 4.02 -9.20 -1.78
C PRO A 89 3.42 -8.67 -3.08
N ILE A 90 4.03 -7.62 -3.63
CA ILE A 90 3.61 -7.00 -4.89
C ILE A 90 4.80 -6.79 -5.83
N SER A 91 4.49 -6.58 -7.10
CA SER A 91 5.48 -6.24 -8.11
C SER A 91 4.93 -5.30 -9.18
N ILE A 92 5.83 -4.56 -9.82
CA ILE A 92 5.58 -3.89 -11.09
C ILE A 92 6.02 -4.83 -12.21
N ASP A 93 5.09 -5.16 -13.11
CA ASP A 93 5.38 -5.92 -14.32
C ASP A 93 6.39 -5.12 -15.19
N PRO A 94 7.45 -5.75 -15.74
CA PRO A 94 8.45 -5.07 -16.58
C PRO A 94 7.92 -4.37 -17.85
#